data_AF-A2E0L3-F1
#
_entry.id   AF-A2E0L3-F1
#
_cell.length_a   1.000
_cell.length_b   1.000
_cell.length_c   1.000
_cell.angle_alpha   90.00
_cell.angle_beta   90.00
_cell.angle_gamma   90.00
#
_symmetry.space_group_name_H-M   'P 1'
#
loop_
_entity.id
_entity.type
_entity.pdbx_description
1 polymer ?
#
loop_
_entity_poly.entity_id
_entity_poly.type
_entity_poly.pdbx_seq_one_letter_code
_entity_poly.pdbx_strand_id
1 'polypeptide(L)'
;MASSINNFEDNSNLDSSIETLLENLNQEYFTTALPCRSNEIEAISTFINNSYDTSRPIHDIHMKGRKPKQNDDIQPGILYITGNPGTGKTACVKYAIQTSAAAPYIKFSNCKTEKITLYKAGQEIPIIQVLDEVESYTDFAEIAANSIRMKYSLICISNASEDNSIIQKSSGLSLQQLKFNSYTAEELCQILTERIGGPCNNLVEVAIEHLAKTVLKDRGDARAAIARLATVLTAAIQENIKTISLKEMISLLSHPQGTIKFDLPLYQQIALAAIYLAGKNWVKKFNSIVAEKNLESFSDTKSVFDQLCDYPGLVKGNFKNPVAIVSKETIIANVDHLIKTVL
;
A
#
# COMPACT_ATOMS: atom_id res chain seq x y z
N MET A 1 -11.16 22.85 -22.34
CA MET A 1 -10.48 21.62 -21.86
C MET A 1 -11.56 20.66 -21.47
N ALA A 2 -11.62 19.53 -22.15
CA ALA A 2 -12.77 18.64 -22.19
C ALA A 2 -12.92 17.87 -20.87
N SER A 3 -14.08 18.01 -20.25
CA SER A 3 -14.58 17.12 -19.21
C SER A 3 -14.72 15.72 -19.79
N SER A 4 -13.72 14.87 -19.55
CA SER A 4 -13.86 13.43 -19.76
C SER A 4 -14.74 12.92 -18.63
N ILE A 5 -16.05 12.99 -18.85
CA ILE A 5 -17.05 12.26 -18.06
C ILE A 5 -16.71 10.80 -18.29
N ASN A 6 -16.12 10.14 -17.30
CA ASN A 6 -16.05 8.69 -17.27
C ASN A 6 -17.50 8.20 -17.34
N ASN A 7 -17.86 7.60 -18.47
CA ASN A 7 -19.04 6.77 -18.58
C ASN A 7 -18.89 5.65 -17.54
N PHE A 8 -19.42 5.88 -16.34
CA PHE A 8 -19.88 4.79 -15.49
C PHE A 8 -20.99 4.12 -16.30
N GLU A 9 -20.62 3.15 -17.12
CA GLU A 9 -21.57 2.17 -17.61
C GLU A 9 -22.33 1.65 -16.39
N ASP A 10 -23.67 1.62 -16.50
CA ASP A 10 -24.63 1.02 -15.57
C ASP A 10 -24.37 -0.51 -15.45
N ASN A 11 -23.17 -0.90 -15.04
CA ASN A 11 -22.82 -2.25 -14.63
C ASN A 11 -23.16 -2.35 -13.15
N SER A 12 -24.46 -2.40 -12.87
CA SER A 12 -24.96 -2.70 -11.55
C SER A 12 -24.54 -4.13 -11.19
N ASN A 13 -23.37 -4.25 -10.56
CA ASN A 13 -22.80 -5.48 -10.03
C ASN A 13 -23.54 -5.95 -8.76
N LEU A 14 -24.87 -5.80 -8.77
CA LEU A 14 -25.76 -5.96 -7.62
C LEU A 14 -25.77 -7.40 -7.09
N ASP A 15 -25.45 -8.37 -7.97
CA ASP A 15 -25.42 -9.81 -7.67
C ASP A 15 -23.99 -10.39 -7.57
N SER A 16 -23.00 -9.55 -7.24
CA SER A 16 -21.63 -10.02 -7.01
C SER A 16 -21.55 -10.95 -5.80
N SER A 17 -20.99 -12.15 -5.99
CA SER A 17 -20.75 -13.10 -4.90
C SER A 17 -19.76 -12.53 -3.87
N ILE A 18 -19.79 -13.03 -2.62
CA ILE A 18 -18.86 -12.58 -1.57
C ILE A 18 -17.41 -12.84 -1.97
N GLU A 19 -17.16 -13.94 -2.70
CA GLU A 19 -15.87 -14.28 -3.30
C GLU A 19 -15.41 -13.17 -4.26
N THR A 20 -16.29 -12.71 -5.15
CA THR A 20 -16.00 -11.59 -6.06
C THR A 20 -15.71 -10.29 -5.31
N LEU A 21 -16.46 -10.00 -4.23
CA LEU A 21 -16.19 -8.83 -3.39
C LEU A 21 -14.79 -8.91 -2.77
N LEU A 22 -14.38 -10.08 -2.27
CA LEU A 22 -13.07 -10.30 -1.68
C LEU A 22 -11.95 -10.21 -2.72
N GLU A 23 -12.16 -10.77 -3.90
CA GLU A 23 -11.23 -10.64 -5.03
C GLU A 23 -11.00 -9.17 -5.39
N ASN A 24 -12.08 -8.39 -5.59
CA ASN A 24 -12.01 -6.96 -5.88
C ASN A 24 -11.27 -6.19 -4.77
N LEU A 25 -11.60 -6.48 -3.51
CA LEU A 25 -10.97 -5.85 -2.35
C LEU A 25 -9.46 -6.11 -2.28
N ASN A 26 -8.99 -7.24 -2.82
CA ASN A 26 -7.58 -7.64 -2.84
C ASN A 26 -6.81 -7.18 -4.08
N GLN A 27 -7.49 -6.70 -5.13
CA GLN A 27 -6.81 -6.18 -6.33
C GLN A 27 -5.94 -4.96 -6.00
N GLU A 28 -4.78 -4.84 -6.64
CA GLU A 28 -3.91 -3.67 -6.49
C GLU A 28 -4.55 -2.44 -7.15
N TYR A 29 -4.83 -1.39 -6.36
CA TYR A 29 -5.57 -0.21 -6.80
C TYR A 29 -4.69 0.93 -7.35
N PHE A 30 -3.55 0.61 -7.97
CA PHE A 30 -2.62 1.65 -8.40
C PHE A 30 -3.12 2.43 -9.63
N THR A 31 -4.01 1.85 -10.44
CA THR A 31 -4.44 2.43 -11.72
C THR A 31 -5.67 3.34 -11.63
N THR A 32 -6.34 3.36 -10.49
CA THR A 32 -7.60 4.08 -10.28
C THR A 32 -7.40 5.23 -9.28
N ALA A 33 -8.13 6.32 -9.49
CA ALA A 33 -8.10 7.44 -8.57
C ALA A 33 -8.57 6.97 -7.18
N LEU A 34 -7.89 7.43 -6.13
CA LEU A 34 -8.28 7.09 -4.77
C LEU A 34 -9.52 7.88 -4.37
N PRO A 35 -10.60 7.20 -3.92
CA PRO A 35 -11.76 7.89 -3.39
C PRO A 35 -11.40 8.87 -2.28
N CYS A 36 -12.18 9.95 -2.20
CA CYS A 36 -12.09 10.98 -1.16
C CYS A 36 -10.73 11.73 -1.11
N ARG A 37 -9.92 11.67 -2.17
CA ARG A 37 -8.60 12.34 -2.24
C ARG A 37 -8.40 13.15 -3.53
N SER A 38 -9.49 13.58 -4.18
CA SER A 38 -9.43 14.34 -5.44
C SER A 38 -8.63 15.63 -5.30
N ASN A 39 -8.84 16.37 -4.20
CA ASN A 39 -8.17 17.65 -3.96
C ASN A 39 -6.67 17.46 -3.75
N GLU A 40 -6.26 16.45 -2.99
CA GLU A 40 -4.86 16.13 -2.78
C GLU A 40 -4.18 15.64 -4.07
N ILE A 41 -4.86 14.80 -4.86
CA ILE A 41 -4.37 14.34 -6.17
C ILE A 41 -4.20 15.52 -7.13
N GLU A 42 -5.15 16.46 -7.17
CA GLU A 42 -5.06 17.66 -8.00
C GLU A 42 -3.89 18.55 -7.59
N ALA A 43 -3.69 18.76 -6.28
CA ALA A 43 -2.57 19.53 -5.76
C ALA A 43 -1.22 18.90 -6.11
N ILE A 44 -1.08 17.57 -5.96
CA ILE A 44 0.13 16.84 -6.34
C ILE A 44 0.36 16.93 -7.84
N SER A 45 -0.67 16.73 -8.65
CA SER A 45 -0.58 16.78 -10.12
C SER A 45 -0.19 18.17 -10.61
N THR A 46 -0.74 19.22 -9.99
CA THR A 46 -0.38 20.61 -10.28
C THR A 46 1.09 20.88 -9.97
N PHE A 47 1.60 20.41 -8.83
CA PHE A 47 3.01 20.53 -8.49
C PHE A 47 3.93 19.79 -9.49
N ILE A 48 3.54 18.57 -9.89
CA ILE A 48 4.28 17.78 -10.88
C ILE A 48 4.32 18.51 -12.22
N ASN A 49 3.17 18.98 -12.72
CA ASN A 49 3.09 19.65 -14.02
C ASN A 49 3.84 20.99 -14.02
N ASN A 50 3.72 21.78 -12.95
CA ASN A 50 4.49 23.03 -12.82
C ASN A 50 5.99 22.76 -12.80
N SER A 51 6.44 21.71 -12.09
CA SER A 51 7.86 21.32 -12.09
C SER A 51 8.30 20.82 -13.47
N TYR A 52 7.43 20.09 -14.19
CA TYR A 52 7.75 19.53 -15.50
C TYR A 52 7.81 20.59 -16.61
N ASP A 53 6.80 21.45 -16.71
CA ASP A 53 6.70 22.47 -17.75
C ASP A 53 7.77 23.54 -17.62
N THR A 54 8.11 23.91 -16.37
CA THR A 54 9.24 24.80 -16.13
C THR A 54 10.55 24.13 -16.51
N SER A 55 10.72 22.84 -16.22
CA SER A 55 11.97 22.11 -16.43
C SER A 55 12.27 21.70 -17.86
N ARG A 56 11.32 21.80 -18.81
CA ARG A 56 11.56 21.39 -20.22
C ARG A 56 12.76 22.11 -20.84
N PRO A 57 13.85 21.41 -21.18
CA PRO A 57 14.77 21.84 -22.20
C PRO A 57 14.32 21.16 -23.49
N ILE A 58 13.51 21.86 -24.32
CA ILE A 58 13.13 21.53 -25.71
C ILE A 58 13.66 20.15 -26.20
N HIS A 59 13.05 19.05 -25.75
CA HIS A 59 13.47 17.70 -26.17
C HIS A 59 13.04 17.40 -27.62
N ASP A 60 12.32 18.32 -28.27
CA ASP A 60 12.05 18.33 -29.71
C ASP A 60 13.24 18.79 -30.58
N ILE A 61 14.40 19.09 -29.99
CA ILE A 61 15.60 19.36 -30.78
C ILE A 61 16.35 18.04 -31.04
N HIS A 62 15.74 17.19 -31.85
CA HIS A 62 16.48 16.30 -32.74
C HIS A 62 17.25 17.07 -33.83
N MET A 63 17.32 18.42 -33.77
CA MET A 63 18.25 19.23 -34.56
C MET A 63 19.63 19.28 -33.92
N LYS A 64 20.44 18.28 -34.25
CA LYS A 64 21.90 18.26 -34.31
C LYS A 64 22.60 19.55 -33.83
N GLY A 65 23.10 19.53 -32.59
CA GLY A 65 24.32 20.28 -32.24
C GLY A 65 24.19 21.56 -31.40
N ARG A 66 23.00 21.96 -30.92
CA ARG A 66 22.88 23.05 -29.93
C ARG A 66 22.48 22.51 -28.56
N LYS A 67 23.34 22.74 -27.56
CA LYS A 67 23.00 22.51 -26.15
C LYS A 67 21.75 23.34 -25.84
N PRO A 68 20.65 22.75 -25.34
CA PRO A 68 19.48 23.52 -24.96
C PRO A 68 19.90 24.57 -23.92
N LYS A 69 19.51 25.83 -24.12
CA LYS A 69 19.65 26.86 -23.09
C LYS A 69 18.73 26.44 -21.95
N GLN A 70 19.31 25.99 -20.84
CA GLN A 70 18.59 25.87 -19.58
C GLN A 70 18.01 27.24 -19.26
N ASN A 71 16.72 27.27 -18.95
CA ASN A 71 16.09 28.50 -18.47
C ASN A 71 16.63 28.72 -17.05
N ASP A 72 17.49 29.71 -16.85
CA ASP A 72 18.15 29.94 -15.56
C ASP A 72 17.18 30.43 -14.48
N ASP A 73 15.95 30.78 -14.85
CA ASP A 73 14.90 31.28 -13.96
C ASP A 73 14.10 30.18 -13.25
N ILE A 74 14.35 28.89 -13.52
CA ILE A 74 13.61 27.80 -12.89
C ILE A 74 14.18 27.57 -11.49
N GLN A 75 13.44 28.02 -10.47
CA GLN A 75 13.71 27.63 -9.10
C GLN A 75 13.02 26.30 -8.79
N PRO A 76 13.75 25.28 -8.30
CA PRO A 76 13.11 24.05 -7.89
C PRO A 76 12.10 24.29 -6.75
N GLY A 77 11.14 23.37 -6.61
CA GLY A 77 10.14 23.42 -5.54
C GLY A 77 10.27 22.25 -4.58
N ILE A 78 9.72 22.40 -3.38
CA ILE A 78 9.50 21.30 -2.44
C ILE A 78 8.01 21.20 -2.16
N LEU A 79 7.41 20.04 -2.44
CA LEU A 79 6.11 19.64 -1.93
C LEU A 79 6.30 18.71 -0.74
N TYR A 80 5.90 19.16 0.44
CA TYR A 80 5.99 18.38 1.67
C TYR A 80 4.61 17.87 2.09
N ILE A 81 4.46 16.55 2.04
CA ILE A 81 3.21 15.83 2.27
C ILE A 81 3.24 15.17 3.65
N THR A 82 2.28 15.49 4.51
CA THR A 82 2.19 14.94 5.88
C THR A 82 0.85 14.27 6.13
N GLY A 83 0.77 13.42 7.14
CA GLY A 83 -0.46 12.81 7.59
C GLY A 83 -0.22 11.48 8.29
N ASN A 84 -1.22 10.97 9.00
CA ASN A 84 -1.12 9.69 9.70
C ASN A 84 -0.83 8.52 8.72
N PRO A 85 -0.28 7.39 9.19
CA PRO A 85 -0.23 6.16 8.40
C PRO A 85 -1.62 5.78 7.87
N GLY A 86 -1.67 5.21 6.66
CA GLY A 86 -2.93 4.71 6.09
C GLY A 86 -3.85 5.73 5.45
N THR A 87 -3.48 7.02 5.38
CA THR A 87 -4.32 8.09 4.81
C THR A 87 -4.23 8.27 3.30
N GLY A 88 -3.51 7.39 2.59
CA GLY A 88 -3.44 7.41 1.12
C GLY A 88 -2.31 8.25 0.50
N LYS A 89 -1.42 8.87 1.29
CA LYS A 89 -0.33 9.74 0.80
C LYS A 89 0.47 9.14 -0.37
N THR A 90 1.15 8.02 -0.13
CA THR A 90 1.99 7.35 -1.12
C THR A 90 1.19 6.89 -2.34
N ALA A 91 -0.04 6.45 -2.13
CA ALA A 91 -0.90 5.96 -3.20
C ALA A 91 -1.34 7.12 -4.12
N CYS A 92 -1.71 8.28 -3.55
CA CYS A 92 -2.05 9.47 -4.33
C CYS A 92 -0.87 10.00 -5.14
N VAL A 93 0.34 10.02 -4.55
CA VAL A 93 1.55 10.44 -5.26
C VAL A 93 1.87 9.50 -6.43
N LYS A 94 1.81 8.18 -6.20
CA LYS A 94 2.04 7.19 -7.27
C LYS A 94 1.02 7.33 -8.39
N TYR A 95 -0.26 7.51 -8.06
CA TYR A 95 -1.32 7.72 -9.05
C TYR A 95 -1.08 8.99 -9.88
N ALA A 96 -0.76 10.12 -9.23
CA ALA A 96 -0.46 11.38 -9.92
C ALA A 96 0.78 11.27 -10.81
N ILE A 97 1.81 10.51 -10.40
CA ILE A 97 2.97 10.22 -11.24
C ILE A 97 2.55 9.40 -12.46
N GLN A 98 1.84 8.30 -12.27
CA GLN A 98 1.45 7.36 -13.34
C GLN A 98 0.58 8.00 -14.42
N THR A 99 -0.23 8.97 -14.04
CA THR A 99 -1.12 9.72 -14.95
C THR A 99 -0.45 10.95 -15.58
N SER A 100 0.76 11.31 -15.14
CA SER A 100 1.49 12.48 -15.66
C SER A 100 2.41 12.12 -16.84
N ALA A 101 2.48 13.01 -17.82
CA ALA A 101 3.49 12.94 -18.89
C ALA A 101 4.94 13.05 -18.37
N ALA A 102 5.12 13.54 -17.13
CA ALA A 102 6.42 13.66 -16.49
C ALA A 102 6.95 12.33 -15.93
N ALA A 103 6.14 11.25 -15.88
CA ALA A 103 6.48 9.99 -15.21
C ALA A 103 7.90 9.45 -15.51
N PRO A 104 8.41 9.46 -16.76
CA PRO A 104 9.76 8.96 -17.07
C PRO A 104 10.90 9.76 -16.41
N TYR A 105 10.63 10.99 -15.98
CA TYR A 105 11.60 11.92 -15.41
C TYR A 105 11.46 12.05 -13.88
N ILE A 106 10.64 11.21 -13.25
CA ILE A 106 10.42 11.20 -11.81
C ILE A 106 11.09 9.97 -11.22
N LYS A 107 11.95 10.17 -10.23
CA LYS A 107 12.54 9.06 -9.45
C LYS A 107 11.85 8.96 -8.10
N PHE A 108 11.32 7.78 -7.80
CA PHE A 108 10.73 7.47 -6.51
C PHE A 108 11.70 6.64 -5.67
N SER A 109 11.93 7.05 -4.42
CA SER A 109 12.76 6.31 -3.47
C SER A 109 12.10 6.24 -2.10
N ASN A 110 12.15 5.08 -1.45
CA ASN A 110 11.74 4.93 -0.06
C ASN A 110 12.97 5.06 0.87
N CYS A 111 12.99 6.09 1.71
CA CYS A 111 14.12 6.44 2.56
C CYS A 111 14.43 5.44 3.67
N LYS A 112 13.47 4.56 4.01
CA LYS A 112 13.65 3.50 5.01
C LYS A 112 14.34 2.27 4.44
N THR A 113 14.11 1.96 3.16
CA THR A 113 14.64 0.76 2.50
C THR A 113 15.82 1.04 1.58
N GLU A 114 16.00 2.28 1.13
CA GLU A 114 17.02 2.66 0.16
C GLU A 114 17.99 3.70 0.74
N LYS A 115 19.26 3.58 0.36
CA LYS A 115 20.25 4.64 0.63
C LYS A 115 20.10 5.73 -0.44
N ILE A 116 19.64 6.91 -0.04
CA ILE A 116 19.55 8.06 -0.94
C ILE A 116 20.96 8.54 -1.29
N THR A 117 21.20 8.78 -2.58
CA THR A 117 22.49 9.27 -3.09
C THR A 117 22.29 10.64 -3.73
N LEU A 118 23.23 11.55 -3.46
CA LEU A 118 23.19 12.90 -4.02
C LEU A 118 23.66 12.89 -5.47
N TYR A 119 23.00 13.70 -6.28
CA TYR A 119 23.35 13.88 -7.68
C TYR A 119 24.59 14.75 -7.85
N LYS A 120 25.40 14.39 -8.82
CA LYS A 120 26.64 15.07 -9.23
C LYS A 120 26.53 15.57 -10.67
N ALA A 121 27.34 16.57 -11.01
CA ALA A 121 27.42 17.07 -12.37
C ALA A 121 27.77 15.95 -13.36
N GLY A 122 27.09 15.92 -14.51
CA GLY A 122 27.28 14.91 -15.55
C GLY A 122 26.48 13.62 -15.37
N GLN A 123 25.71 13.47 -14.28
CA GLN A 123 24.73 12.40 -14.15
C GLN A 123 23.40 12.78 -14.81
N GLU A 124 22.59 11.77 -15.12
CA GLU A 124 21.19 11.96 -15.44
C GLU A 124 20.44 12.33 -14.16
N ILE A 125 19.80 13.51 -14.16
CA ILE A 125 19.15 14.10 -12.99
C ILE A 125 17.64 14.06 -13.27
N PRO A 126 16.82 13.51 -12.36
CA PRO A 126 15.38 13.55 -12.53
C PRO A 126 14.86 14.99 -12.43
N ILE A 127 13.72 15.27 -13.05
CA ILE A 127 13.03 16.55 -12.86
C ILE A 127 12.45 16.61 -11.44
N ILE A 128 11.97 15.48 -10.93
CA ILE A 128 11.40 15.37 -9.59
C ILE A 128 11.97 14.13 -8.89
N GLN A 129 12.45 14.31 -7.66
CA GLN A 129 12.77 13.21 -6.75
C GLN A 129 11.67 13.10 -5.70
N VAL A 130 11.03 11.95 -5.62
CA VAL A 130 10.10 11.60 -4.54
C VAL A 130 10.84 10.83 -3.44
N LEU A 131 10.64 11.25 -2.20
CA LEU A 131 11.23 10.68 -0.99
C LEU A 131 10.10 10.23 -0.07
N ASP A 132 9.86 8.93 -0.01
CA ASP A 132 8.86 8.31 0.88
C ASP A 132 9.47 8.00 2.24
N GLU A 133 8.68 8.16 3.31
CA GLU A 133 9.13 8.02 4.71
C GLU A 133 10.37 8.88 5.04
N VAL A 134 10.35 10.14 4.58
CA VAL A 134 11.49 11.07 4.66
C VAL A 134 11.96 11.34 6.10
N GLU A 135 11.10 11.16 7.10
CA GLU A 135 11.45 11.25 8.52
C GLU A 135 12.54 10.24 8.94
N SER A 136 12.75 9.18 8.16
CA SER A 136 13.81 8.19 8.40
C SER A 136 15.18 8.66 7.90
N TYR A 137 15.25 9.77 7.16
CA TYR A 137 16.48 10.28 6.56
C TYR A 137 17.05 11.47 7.35
N THR A 138 18.27 11.31 7.88
CA THR A 138 18.88 12.27 8.82
C THR A 138 19.40 13.54 8.14
N ASP A 139 19.83 13.47 6.88
CA ASP A 139 20.57 14.55 6.21
C ASP A 139 19.73 15.31 5.19
N PHE A 140 18.45 15.54 5.49
CA PHE A 140 17.51 16.17 4.54
C PHE A 140 18.01 17.53 4.01
N ALA A 141 18.66 18.32 4.85
CA ALA A 141 19.25 19.61 4.45
C ALA A 141 20.26 19.48 3.30
N GLU A 142 21.02 18.39 3.26
CA GLU A 142 21.99 18.13 2.19
C GLU A 142 21.29 17.78 0.87
N ILE A 143 20.20 17.00 0.94
CA ILE A 143 19.36 16.71 -0.24
C ILE A 143 18.72 17.99 -0.77
N ALA A 144 18.15 18.84 0.10
CA ALA A 144 17.54 20.10 -0.30
C ALA A 144 18.57 21.03 -0.96
N ALA A 145 19.77 21.16 -0.37
CA ALA A 145 20.85 21.92 -0.98
C ALA A 145 21.31 21.32 -2.33
N ASN A 146 21.33 19.99 -2.44
CA ASN A 146 21.64 19.31 -3.70
C ASN A 146 20.57 19.55 -4.77
N SER A 147 19.29 19.61 -4.39
CA SER A 147 18.18 19.86 -5.33
C SER A 147 18.22 21.26 -5.93
N ILE A 148 18.64 22.27 -5.16
CA ILE A 148 18.94 23.62 -5.66
C ILE A 148 20.09 23.58 -6.66
N ARG A 149 21.24 23.01 -6.25
CA ARG A 149 22.47 22.98 -7.05
C ARG A 149 22.28 22.25 -8.38
N MET A 150 21.52 21.16 -8.35
CA MET A 150 21.29 20.30 -9.50
C MET A 150 19.97 20.60 -10.22
N LYS A 151 19.23 21.62 -9.79
CA LYS A 151 17.98 22.12 -10.38
C LYS A 151 16.88 21.05 -10.54
N TYR A 152 16.54 20.33 -9.47
CA TYR A 152 15.40 19.39 -9.45
C TYR A 152 14.46 19.62 -8.27
N SER A 153 13.18 19.30 -8.45
CA SER A 153 12.13 19.45 -7.41
C SER A 153 12.05 18.23 -6.50
N LEU A 154 11.52 18.43 -5.29
CA LEU A 154 11.33 17.38 -4.29
C LEU A 154 9.84 17.19 -4.00
N ILE A 155 9.40 15.94 -3.91
CA ILE A 155 8.16 15.55 -3.22
C ILE A 155 8.55 14.70 -2.02
N CYS A 156 8.25 15.17 -0.82
CA CYS A 156 8.63 14.52 0.43
C CYS A 156 7.36 14.00 1.11
N ILE A 157 7.32 12.71 1.46
CA ILE A 157 6.18 12.10 2.14
C ILE A 157 6.60 11.73 3.54
N SER A 158 5.87 12.22 4.54
CA SER A 158 6.16 11.93 5.94
C SER A 158 4.95 11.52 6.75
N ASN A 159 5.16 10.64 7.74
CA ASN A 159 4.17 10.38 8.79
C ASN A 159 4.33 11.29 10.01
N ALA A 160 5.47 11.98 10.15
CA ALA A 160 5.69 12.90 11.25
C ALA A 160 4.77 14.11 11.12
N SER A 161 4.01 14.39 12.17
CA SER A 161 3.13 15.56 12.25
C SER A 161 3.87 16.84 12.61
N GLU A 162 5.17 16.78 12.91
CA GLU A 162 5.91 17.85 13.57
C GLU A 162 6.99 18.54 12.73
N ASP A 163 7.00 19.86 12.97
CA ASP A 163 7.94 20.94 12.69
C ASP A 163 8.77 20.92 11.40
N ASN A 164 8.12 21.38 10.31
CA ASN A 164 8.76 21.75 9.04
C ASN A 164 9.72 22.94 9.15
N SER A 165 10.02 23.42 10.37
CA SER A 165 10.90 24.56 10.62
C SER A 165 12.31 24.33 10.07
N ILE A 166 12.78 23.08 10.08
CA ILE A 166 14.08 22.68 9.49
C ILE A 166 14.03 22.84 7.97
N ILE A 167 12.93 22.48 7.32
CA ILE A 167 12.76 22.53 5.86
C ILE A 167 12.58 23.97 5.37
N GLN A 168 11.83 24.78 6.11
CA GLN A 168 11.61 26.19 5.79
C GLN A 168 12.89 27.03 5.91
N LYS A 169 13.71 26.78 6.94
CA LYS A 169 14.93 27.57 7.19
C LYS A 169 16.09 27.22 6.26
N SER A 170 16.12 26.00 5.73
CA SER A 170 17.29 25.46 5.02
C SER A 170 17.22 25.58 3.50
N SER A 171 16.03 25.73 2.92
CA SER A 171 15.87 25.42 1.50
C SER A 171 16.00 26.63 0.57
N GLY A 172 15.63 27.85 0.96
CA GLY A 172 15.54 28.97 0.01
C GLY A 172 14.63 28.67 -1.21
N LEU A 173 13.88 27.56 -1.17
CA LEU A 173 13.00 27.04 -2.20
C LEU A 173 11.56 27.40 -1.86
N SER A 174 10.72 27.43 -2.88
CA SER A 174 9.27 27.47 -2.64
C SER A 174 8.83 26.17 -1.96
N LEU A 175 8.36 26.28 -0.72
CA LEU A 175 7.83 25.16 0.05
C LEU A 175 6.30 25.18 0.00
N GLN A 176 5.72 24.14 -0.58
CA GLN A 176 4.30 23.85 -0.50
C GLN A 176 4.08 22.74 0.52
N GLN A 177 3.04 22.86 1.33
CA GLN A 177 2.67 21.84 2.31
C GLN A 177 1.29 21.28 1.98
N LEU A 178 1.17 19.97 1.99
CA LEU A 178 -0.08 19.26 1.75
C LEU A 178 -0.33 18.28 2.91
N LYS A 179 -1.39 18.51 3.67
CA LYS A 179 -1.74 17.67 4.82
C LYS A 179 -2.87 16.72 4.45
N PHE A 180 -2.61 15.42 4.60
CA PHE A 180 -3.60 14.37 4.52
C PHE A 180 -4.22 14.15 5.90
N ASN A 181 -5.50 14.48 6.03
CA ASN A 181 -6.25 14.18 7.23
C ASN A 181 -6.54 12.68 7.34
N SER A 182 -6.83 12.21 8.55
CA SER A 182 -7.39 10.87 8.75
C SER A 182 -8.75 10.78 8.05
N TYR A 183 -9.09 9.60 7.54
CA TYR A 183 -10.39 9.41 6.89
C TYR A 183 -11.54 9.51 7.90
N THR A 184 -12.66 10.10 7.51
CA THR A 184 -13.92 10.02 8.27
C THR A 184 -14.58 8.65 8.09
N ALA A 185 -15.63 8.36 8.88
CA ALA A 185 -16.37 7.11 8.71
C ALA A 185 -17.07 7.05 7.34
N GLU A 186 -17.57 8.18 6.85
CA GLU A 186 -18.20 8.31 5.54
C GLU A 186 -17.19 8.07 4.41
N GLU A 187 -16.00 8.68 4.49
CA GLU A 187 -14.93 8.45 3.52
C GLU A 187 -14.46 6.99 3.52
N LEU A 188 -14.30 6.38 4.70
CA LEU A 188 -13.96 4.95 4.80
C LEU A 188 -15.06 4.06 4.20
N CYS A 189 -16.33 4.40 4.41
CA CYS A 189 -17.46 3.68 3.80
C CYS A 189 -17.36 3.75 2.27
N GLN A 190 -17.16 4.95 1.72
CA GLN A 190 -16.99 5.15 0.28
C GLN A 190 -15.79 4.35 -0.27
N ILE A 191 -14.64 4.41 0.40
CA ILE A 191 -13.45 3.63 0.00
C ILE A 191 -13.76 2.14 -0.05
N LEU A 192 -14.40 1.59 0.98
CA LEU A 192 -14.72 0.16 1.04
C LEU A 192 -15.70 -0.23 -0.06
N THR A 193 -16.75 0.55 -0.27
CA THR A 193 -17.77 0.33 -1.31
C THR A 193 -17.16 0.37 -2.71
N GLU A 194 -16.31 1.35 -3.01
CA GLU A 194 -15.62 1.39 -4.31
C GLU A 194 -14.66 0.21 -4.48
N ARG A 195 -13.94 -0.17 -3.41
CA ARG A 195 -12.95 -1.27 -3.45
C ARG A 195 -13.57 -2.64 -3.69
N ILE A 196 -14.83 -2.86 -3.31
CA ILE A 196 -15.55 -4.10 -3.60
C ILE A 196 -16.25 -4.09 -4.98
N GLY A 197 -16.17 -2.98 -5.73
CA GLY A 197 -16.78 -2.84 -7.06
C GLY A 197 -18.10 -2.07 -7.08
N GLY A 198 -18.42 -1.33 -6.01
CA GLY A 198 -19.64 -0.51 -5.88
C GLY A 198 -20.67 -1.11 -4.91
N PRO A 199 -21.86 -0.50 -4.82
CA PRO A 199 -22.96 -1.03 -4.01
C PRO A 199 -23.37 -2.44 -4.46
N CYS A 200 -23.61 -3.35 -3.50
CA CYS A 200 -24.01 -4.73 -3.78
C CYS A 200 -25.07 -5.22 -2.77
N ASN A 201 -25.87 -6.21 -3.17
CA ASN A 201 -26.92 -6.78 -2.30
C ASN A 201 -26.34 -7.72 -1.22
N ASN A 202 -25.16 -8.28 -1.48
CA ASN A 202 -24.53 -9.28 -0.62
C ASN A 202 -23.83 -8.67 0.61
N LEU A 203 -23.62 -7.35 0.62
CA LEU A 203 -23.05 -6.63 1.77
C LEU A 203 -23.86 -5.36 2.01
N VAL A 204 -24.72 -5.39 3.04
CA VAL A 204 -25.64 -4.28 3.31
C VAL A 204 -24.87 -3.04 3.75
N GLU A 205 -25.20 -1.87 3.20
CA GLU A 205 -24.51 -0.60 3.45
C GLU A 205 -24.33 -0.28 4.94
N VAL A 206 -25.36 -0.50 5.77
CA VAL A 206 -25.28 -0.28 7.22
C VAL A 206 -24.23 -1.14 7.93
N ALA A 207 -23.87 -2.30 7.36
CA ALA A 207 -22.79 -3.14 7.85
C ALA A 207 -21.41 -2.54 7.54
N ILE A 208 -21.23 -1.98 6.34
CA ILE A 208 -20.00 -1.27 5.94
C ILE A 208 -19.79 -0.04 6.81
N GLU A 209 -20.85 0.75 7.03
CA GLU A 209 -20.80 1.89 7.94
C GLU A 209 -20.37 1.50 9.35
N HIS A 210 -20.89 0.39 9.87
CA HIS A 210 -20.53 -0.10 11.20
C HIS A 210 -19.03 -0.47 11.27
N LEU A 211 -18.50 -1.14 10.25
CA LEU A 211 -17.08 -1.46 10.16
C LEU A 211 -16.24 -0.18 10.09
N ALA A 212 -16.62 0.79 9.27
CA ALA A 212 -15.94 2.09 9.13
C ALA A 212 -15.91 2.85 10.47
N LYS A 213 -17.04 2.94 11.17
CA LYS A 213 -17.14 3.55 12.51
C LYS A 213 -16.27 2.82 13.55
N THR A 214 -16.12 1.51 13.42
CA THR A 214 -15.27 0.70 14.31
C THR A 214 -13.78 0.96 14.06
N VAL A 215 -13.36 1.08 12.80
CA VAL A 215 -11.97 1.39 12.42
C VAL A 215 -11.59 2.84 12.73
N LEU A 216 -12.54 3.76 12.75
CA LEU A 216 -12.28 5.15 13.09
C LEU A 216 -11.67 5.31 14.50
N LYS A 217 -12.01 4.40 15.43
CA LYS A 217 -11.39 4.32 16.76
C LYS A 217 -9.88 4.09 16.68
N ASP A 218 -9.40 3.48 15.59
CA ASP A 218 -8.01 3.19 15.27
C ASP A 218 -7.40 4.24 14.30
N ARG A 219 -7.80 5.52 14.45
CA ARG A 219 -7.25 6.70 13.73
C ARG A 219 -7.60 6.82 12.24
N GLY A 220 -8.59 6.07 11.75
CA GLY A 220 -9.07 6.20 10.37
C GLY A 220 -8.10 5.69 9.30
N ASP A 221 -7.39 4.59 9.59
CA ASP A 221 -6.48 3.93 8.65
C ASP A 221 -7.28 3.09 7.63
N ALA A 222 -7.25 3.46 6.35
CA ALA A 222 -7.93 2.72 5.29
C ALA A 222 -7.38 1.30 5.09
N ARG A 223 -6.09 1.06 5.37
CA ARG A 223 -5.49 -0.28 5.30
C ARG A 223 -6.10 -1.19 6.36
N ALA A 224 -6.32 -0.67 7.57
CA ALA A 224 -6.98 -1.41 8.64
C ALA A 224 -8.44 -1.72 8.30
N ALA A 225 -9.16 -0.77 7.69
CA ALA A 225 -10.53 -0.98 7.23
C ALA A 225 -10.62 -2.08 6.17
N ILE A 226 -9.79 -1.99 5.13
CA ILE A 226 -9.72 -2.99 4.05
C ILE A 226 -9.37 -4.37 4.62
N ALA A 227 -8.38 -4.47 5.50
CA ALA A 227 -7.97 -5.74 6.11
C ALA A 227 -9.08 -6.37 6.98
N ARG A 228 -9.83 -5.55 7.73
CA ARG A 228 -10.99 -6.02 8.51
C ARG A 228 -12.13 -6.48 7.61
N LEU A 229 -12.43 -5.75 6.54
CA LEU A 229 -13.46 -6.19 5.60
C LEU A 229 -13.05 -7.50 4.91
N ALA A 230 -11.80 -7.63 4.47
CA ALA A 230 -11.29 -8.87 3.89
C ALA A 230 -11.42 -10.06 4.85
N THR A 231 -11.15 -9.84 6.15
CA THR A 231 -11.38 -10.83 7.21
C THR A 231 -12.85 -11.25 7.30
N VAL A 232 -13.77 -10.28 7.32
CA VAL A 232 -15.21 -10.54 7.38
C VAL A 232 -15.70 -11.32 6.17
N LEU A 233 -15.30 -10.91 4.96
CA LEU A 233 -15.67 -11.59 3.71
C LEU A 233 -15.15 -13.03 3.69
N THR A 234 -13.91 -13.25 4.13
CA THR A 234 -13.33 -14.60 4.25
C THR A 234 -14.12 -15.49 5.20
N ALA A 235 -14.48 -14.97 6.38
CA ALA A 235 -15.28 -15.70 7.35
C ALA A 235 -16.70 -16.00 6.82
N ALA A 236 -17.31 -15.05 6.12
CA ALA A 236 -18.62 -15.25 5.50
C ALA A 236 -18.61 -16.37 4.45
N ILE A 237 -17.56 -16.44 3.61
CA ILE A 237 -17.35 -17.54 2.65
C ILE A 237 -17.26 -18.89 3.38
N GLN A 238 -16.44 -18.96 4.44
CA GLN A 238 -16.27 -20.18 5.23
C GLN A 238 -17.58 -20.65 5.90
N GLU A 239 -18.41 -19.73 6.36
CA GLU A 239 -19.71 -20.01 6.98
C GLU A 239 -20.85 -20.18 5.95
N ASN A 240 -20.56 -20.12 4.65
CA ASN A 240 -21.55 -20.16 3.56
C ASN A 240 -22.64 -19.07 3.70
N ILE A 241 -22.29 -17.91 4.26
CA ILE A 241 -23.16 -16.75 4.38
C ILE A 241 -23.25 -16.10 3.00
N LYS A 242 -24.46 -15.90 2.46
CA LYS A 242 -24.67 -15.25 1.16
C LYS A 242 -24.82 -13.74 1.23
N THR A 243 -25.29 -13.24 2.37
CA THR A 243 -25.56 -11.81 2.60
C THR A 243 -25.12 -11.44 4.00
N ILE A 244 -24.31 -10.40 4.11
CA ILE A 244 -23.80 -9.89 5.39
C ILE A 244 -24.67 -8.69 5.81
N SER A 245 -25.61 -8.91 6.72
CA SER A 245 -26.33 -7.81 7.37
C SER A 245 -25.50 -7.23 8.52
N LEU A 246 -26.01 -6.18 9.18
CA LEU A 246 -25.38 -5.61 10.37
C LEU A 246 -25.16 -6.66 11.47
N LYS A 247 -26.10 -7.59 11.65
CA LYS A 247 -26.01 -8.64 12.68
C LYS A 247 -24.86 -9.61 12.37
N GLU A 248 -24.76 -10.09 11.13
CA GLU A 248 -23.66 -10.97 10.71
C GLU A 248 -22.32 -10.23 10.78
N MET A 249 -22.25 -8.97 10.35
CA MET A 249 -21.04 -8.15 10.47
C MET A 249 -20.55 -8.03 11.92
N ILE A 250 -21.44 -7.71 12.85
CA ILE A 250 -21.09 -7.63 14.28
C ILE A 250 -20.63 -8.99 14.79
N SER A 251 -21.31 -10.08 14.41
CA SER A 251 -20.92 -11.44 14.78
C SER A 251 -19.51 -11.75 14.26
N LEU A 252 -19.27 -11.59 12.96
CA LEU A 252 -18.00 -11.92 12.30
C LEU A 252 -16.84 -11.04 12.81
N LEU A 253 -17.10 -9.78 13.21
CA LEU A 253 -16.09 -8.91 13.82
C LEU A 253 -15.82 -9.26 15.30
N SER A 254 -16.84 -9.71 16.03
CA SER A 254 -16.74 -10.04 17.47
C SER A 254 -16.11 -11.39 17.73
N HIS A 255 -16.09 -12.27 16.73
CA HIS A 255 -15.27 -13.48 16.73
C HIS A 255 -13.94 -13.12 16.08
N PRO A 256 -12.91 -12.68 16.83
CA PRO A 256 -11.62 -12.31 16.27
C PRO A 256 -11.05 -13.52 15.53
N GLN A 257 -11.27 -13.59 14.22
CA GLN A 257 -10.95 -14.75 13.38
C GLN A 257 -11.21 -16.04 14.15
N GLY A 258 -12.50 -16.33 14.44
CA GLY A 258 -12.91 -17.53 15.17
C GLY A 258 -12.04 -18.69 14.73
N THR A 259 -11.14 -19.14 15.63
CA THR A 259 -10.00 -20.05 15.37
C THR A 259 -10.12 -20.68 14.00
N ILE A 260 -9.47 -20.12 12.95
CA ILE A 260 -9.55 -20.71 11.60
C ILE A 260 -9.21 -22.18 11.78
N LYS A 261 -10.24 -23.04 11.70
CA LYS A 261 -10.05 -24.46 11.89
C LYS A 261 -9.59 -25.00 10.57
N PHE A 262 -8.30 -25.24 10.49
CA PHE A 262 -7.69 -25.87 9.34
C PHE A 262 -7.28 -27.28 9.71
N ASP A 263 -7.59 -28.22 8.82
CA ASP A 263 -7.09 -29.59 8.88
C ASP A 263 -6.02 -29.73 7.79
N LEU A 264 -4.80 -29.33 8.14
CA LEU A 264 -3.66 -29.36 7.23
C LEU A 264 -2.88 -30.66 7.41
N PRO A 265 -2.46 -31.34 6.33
CA PRO A 265 -1.35 -32.29 6.38
C PRO A 265 -0.13 -31.81 7.17
N LEU A 266 0.56 -32.75 7.83
CA LEU A 266 1.66 -32.45 8.77
C LEU A 266 2.73 -31.51 8.19
N TYR A 267 3.17 -31.73 6.95
CA TYR A 267 4.18 -30.86 6.33
C TYR A 267 3.67 -29.44 6.06
N GLN A 268 2.38 -29.26 5.76
CA GLN A 268 1.80 -27.93 5.61
C GLN A 268 1.68 -27.23 6.97
N GLN A 269 1.38 -27.95 8.04
CA GLN A 269 1.44 -27.40 9.41
C GLN A 269 2.85 -26.94 9.79
N ILE A 270 3.88 -27.75 9.47
CA ILE A 270 5.29 -27.38 9.69
C ILE A 270 5.65 -26.14 8.88
N ALA A 271 5.24 -26.07 7.62
CA ALA A 271 5.48 -24.92 6.76
C ALA A 271 4.79 -23.65 7.29
N LEU A 272 3.53 -23.74 7.71
CA LEU A 272 2.81 -22.62 8.32
C LEU A 272 3.53 -22.11 9.58
N ALA A 273 3.93 -23.02 10.48
CA ALA A 273 4.70 -22.67 11.68
C ALA A 273 6.08 -22.06 11.33
N ALA A 274 6.77 -22.59 10.33
CA ALA A 274 8.06 -22.07 9.89
C ALA A 274 7.94 -20.67 9.26
N ILE A 275 6.90 -20.43 8.46
CA ILE A 275 6.58 -19.12 7.89
C ILE A 275 6.27 -18.12 9.00
N TYR A 276 5.47 -18.51 9.98
CA TYR A 276 5.16 -17.68 11.14
C TYR A 276 6.42 -17.30 11.94
N LEU A 277 7.29 -18.27 12.23
CA LEU A 277 8.48 -18.06 13.07
C LEU A 277 9.63 -17.34 12.35
N ALA A 278 9.77 -17.50 11.03
CA ALA A 278 10.98 -17.10 10.31
C ALA A 278 10.75 -16.25 9.04
N GLY A 279 9.50 -16.03 8.63
CA GLY A 279 9.14 -15.23 7.45
C GLY A 279 9.92 -15.63 6.20
N LYS A 280 10.72 -14.73 5.64
CA LYS A 280 11.57 -15.00 4.46
C LYS A 280 12.55 -16.17 4.61
N ASN A 281 12.90 -16.56 5.84
CA ASN A 281 13.82 -17.66 6.13
C ASN A 281 13.10 -19.00 6.43
N TRP A 282 11.81 -19.10 6.10
CA TRP A 282 10.97 -20.23 6.47
C TRP A 282 11.47 -21.58 5.96
N VAL A 283 12.05 -21.68 4.76
CA VAL A 283 12.55 -22.96 4.23
C VAL A 283 13.64 -23.55 5.12
N LYS A 284 14.55 -22.70 5.63
CA LYS A 284 15.59 -23.13 6.57
C LYS A 284 14.97 -23.59 7.89
N LYS A 285 13.97 -22.86 8.39
CA LYS A 285 13.25 -23.21 9.62
C LYS A 285 12.43 -24.49 9.46
N PHE A 286 11.77 -24.69 8.32
CA PHE A 286 11.03 -25.89 7.95
C PHE A 286 11.93 -27.13 8.02
N ASN A 287 13.08 -27.10 7.32
CA ASN A 287 14.03 -28.21 7.33
C ASN A 287 14.58 -28.50 8.74
N SER A 288 14.80 -27.45 9.54
CA SER A 288 15.19 -27.60 10.94
C SER A 288 14.13 -28.30 11.78
N ILE A 289 12.84 -27.98 11.60
CA ILE A 289 11.73 -28.61 12.32
C ILE A 289 11.58 -30.08 11.90
N VAL A 290 11.63 -30.36 10.60
CA VAL A 290 11.56 -31.73 10.06
C VAL A 290 12.66 -32.60 10.67
N ALA A 291 13.90 -32.10 10.71
CA ALA A 291 15.03 -32.80 11.30
C ALA A 291 14.88 -32.98 12.83
N GLU A 292 14.48 -31.94 13.57
CA GLU A 292 14.29 -32.00 15.03
C GLU A 292 13.24 -33.05 15.42
N LYS A 293 12.20 -33.22 14.60
CA LYS A 293 11.13 -34.19 14.84
C LYS A 293 11.39 -35.58 14.25
N ASN A 294 12.59 -35.82 13.70
CA ASN A 294 12.96 -37.09 13.05
C ASN A 294 11.95 -37.52 11.96
N LEU A 295 11.42 -36.56 11.21
CA LEU A 295 10.51 -36.84 10.09
C LEU A 295 11.32 -37.11 8.81
N GLU A 296 10.70 -37.80 7.85
CA GLU A 296 11.33 -38.03 6.55
C GLU A 296 11.66 -36.71 5.85
N SER A 297 12.81 -36.67 5.17
CA SER A 297 13.21 -35.47 4.42
C SER A 297 12.22 -35.18 3.31
N PHE A 298 11.74 -33.95 3.24
CA PHE A 298 10.80 -33.51 2.21
C PHE A 298 11.46 -32.49 1.27
N SER A 299 11.53 -32.81 -0.02
CA SER A 299 12.30 -32.02 -0.99
C SER A 299 11.51 -30.91 -1.69
N ASP A 300 10.18 -31.06 -1.84
CA ASP A 300 9.37 -30.13 -2.64
C ASP A 300 8.66 -29.07 -1.79
N THR A 301 9.43 -28.26 -1.06
CA THR A 301 8.87 -27.19 -0.22
C THR A 301 8.04 -26.20 -1.00
N LYS A 302 8.26 -26.07 -2.32
CA LYS A 302 7.49 -25.16 -3.17
C LYS A 302 6.05 -25.66 -3.32
N SER A 303 5.85 -26.94 -3.61
CA SER A 303 4.50 -27.52 -3.67
C SER A 303 3.73 -27.35 -2.35
N VAL A 304 4.39 -27.51 -1.20
CA VAL A 304 3.75 -27.30 0.12
C VAL A 304 3.35 -25.83 0.33
N PHE A 305 4.17 -24.89 -0.12
CA PHE A 305 3.82 -23.46 -0.07
C PHE A 305 2.64 -23.14 -0.98
N ASP A 306 2.65 -23.63 -2.22
CA ASP A 306 1.58 -23.41 -3.19
C ASP A 306 0.25 -23.96 -2.62
N GLN A 307 0.28 -25.17 -2.03
CA GLN A 307 -0.87 -25.76 -1.32
C GLN A 307 -1.34 -24.92 -0.12
N LEU A 308 -0.44 -24.30 0.64
CA LEU A 308 -0.83 -23.41 1.75
C LEU A 308 -1.51 -22.13 1.24
N CYS A 309 -1.13 -21.64 0.07
CA CYS A 309 -1.78 -20.50 -0.57
C CYS A 309 -3.19 -20.85 -1.08
N ASP A 310 -3.49 -22.12 -1.33
CA ASP A 310 -4.83 -22.58 -1.66
C ASP A 310 -5.80 -22.52 -0.47
N TYR A 311 -5.29 -22.40 0.77
CA TYR A 311 -6.11 -22.18 1.97
C TYR A 311 -6.32 -20.68 2.22
N PRO A 312 -7.54 -20.14 2.03
CA PRO A 312 -7.80 -18.72 2.18
C PRO A 312 -7.50 -18.25 3.60
N GLY A 313 -6.68 -17.20 3.71
CA GLY A 313 -6.41 -16.55 4.99
C GLY A 313 -5.32 -17.20 5.86
N LEU A 314 -4.60 -18.22 5.39
CA LEU A 314 -3.46 -18.78 6.14
C LEU A 314 -2.14 -18.07 5.84
N VAL A 315 -1.80 -17.93 4.56
CA VAL A 315 -0.53 -17.37 4.09
C VAL A 315 -0.76 -16.44 2.90
N LYS A 316 -0.03 -15.34 2.84
CA LYS A 316 0.07 -14.46 1.65
C LYS A 316 1.52 -14.27 1.23
N GLY A 317 1.71 -13.65 0.07
CA GLY A 317 3.01 -13.31 -0.48
C GLY A 317 3.45 -14.32 -1.53
N ASN A 318 4.77 -14.51 -1.67
CA ASN A 318 5.32 -15.49 -2.58
C ASN A 318 6.30 -16.41 -1.85
N PHE A 319 6.71 -17.48 -2.51
CA PHE A 319 7.60 -18.51 -1.94
C PHE A 319 8.86 -17.94 -1.25
N LYS A 320 9.41 -16.83 -1.75
CA LYS A 320 10.62 -16.19 -1.19
C LYS A 320 10.32 -15.24 -0.02
N ASN A 321 9.13 -14.64 0.02
CA ASN A 321 8.71 -13.70 1.04
C ASN A 321 7.27 -13.99 1.51
N PRO A 322 7.04 -15.14 2.15
CA PRO A 322 5.72 -15.48 2.65
C PRO A 322 5.43 -14.78 3.97
N VAL A 323 4.14 -14.56 4.25
CA VAL A 323 3.65 -13.98 5.49
C VAL A 323 2.47 -14.80 5.96
N ALA A 324 2.57 -15.39 7.16
CA ALA A 324 1.42 -16.01 7.83
C ALA A 324 0.43 -14.91 8.22
N ILE A 325 -0.85 -15.11 7.90
CA ILE A 325 -1.93 -14.17 8.18
C ILE A 325 -2.64 -14.53 9.51
N VAL A 326 -2.55 -15.81 9.91
CA VAL A 326 -3.10 -16.32 11.17
C VAL A 326 -2.25 -15.92 12.39
N SER A 327 -2.93 -15.73 13.52
CA SER A 327 -2.27 -15.45 14.81
C SER A 327 -1.57 -16.68 15.37
N LYS A 328 -0.67 -16.48 16.33
CA LYS A 328 0.02 -17.56 17.05
C LYS A 328 -0.98 -18.51 17.69
N GLU A 329 -1.98 -17.95 18.36
CA GLU A 329 -3.00 -18.68 19.11
C GLU A 329 -3.81 -19.57 18.18
N THR A 330 -4.14 -19.07 16.98
CA THR A 330 -4.85 -19.85 15.95
C THR A 330 -3.97 -20.97 15.40
N ILE A 331 -2.67 -20.74 15.16
CA ILE A 331 -1.76 -21.82 14.74
C ILE A 331 -1.69 -22.88 15.85
N ILE A 332 -1.42 -22.49 17.09
CA ILE A 332 -1.34 -23.42 18.23
C ILE A 332 -2.64 -24.21 18.38
N ALA A 333 -3.81 -23.59 18.24
CA ALA A 333 -5.08 -24.28 18.40
C ALA A 333 -5.32 -25.40 17.36
N ASN A 334 -4.71 -25.31 16.18
CA ASN A 334 -5.04 -26.15 15.03
C ASN A 334 -3.90 -27.05 14.52
N VAL A 335 -2.66 -26.85 14.98
CA VAL A 335 -1.56 -27.76 14.61
C VAL A 335 -1.46 -28.95 15.56
N ASP A 336 -0.89 -30.03 15.03
CA ASP A 336 -0.54 -31.23 15.74
C ASP A 336 0.37 -30.94 16.95
N HIS A 337 0.21 -31.74 17.99
CA HIS A 337 0.97 -31.62 19.23
C HIS A 337 2.49 -31.62 19.05
N LEU A 338 3.01 -32.33 18.03
CA LEU A 338 4.43 -32.33 17.68
C LEU A 338 4.89 -30.91 17.32
N ILE A 339 4.06 -30.15 16.59
CA ILE A 339 4.40 -28.82 16.11
C ILE A 339 4.22 -27.76 17.21
N LYS A 340 3.25 -27.96 18.11
CA LYS A 340 3.01 -27.06 19.26
C LYS A 340 4.26 -26.81 20.09
N THR A 341 5.14 -27.79 20.21
CA THR A 341 6.39 -27.66 20.99
C THR A 341 7.41 -26.69 20.40
N VAL A 342 7.24 -26.26 19.16
CA VAL A 342 8.18 -25.38 18.44
C VAL A 342 7.66 -23.94 18.30
N LEU A 343 6.36 -23.73 18.55
CA LEU A 343 5.67 -22.43 18.52
C LEU A 343 5.68 -21.76 19.89
#